data_AF-A0A2V2UFF6-F1
#
_entry.id   AF-A0A2V2UFF6-F1
#
_cell.length_a   1.000
_cell.length_b   1.000
_cell.length_c   1.000
_cell.angle_alpha   90.00
_cell.angle_beta   90.00
_cell.angle_gamma   90.00
#
_symmetry.space_group_name_H-M   'P 1'
#
loop_
_entity.id
_entity.type
_entity.pdbx_description
1 polymer ?
#
loop_
_entity_poly.entity_id
_entity_poly.type
_entity_poly.pdbx_seq_one_letter_code
_entity_poly.pdbx_strand_id
1 'polypeptide(L)'
;MHSSNRNNSGRLIIVEQTGDEINQDMPKIQWVATEDALPYRVMIARELYIGENYNTNSLERCEGFAESFVSSLNEGTQVQLVRFGFCRLNGGNAAIFTHR
;
A
#
# COMPACT_ATOMS: atom_id res chain seq x y z
N MET A 1 18.59 -20.84 -12.34
CA MET A 1 18.82 -19.99 -11.15
C MET A 1 19.28 -18.63 -11.63
N HIS A 2 18.37 -17.66 -11.69
CA HIS A 2 18.66 -16.25 -11.97
C HIS A 2 17.67 -15.45 -11.13
N SER A 3 18.06 -15.16 -9.89
CA SER A 3 17.34 -14.21 -9.04
C SER A 3 18.13 -12.91 -9.09
N SER A 4 17.65 -12.00 -9.91
CA SER A 4 18.18 -10.66 -10.10
C SER A 4 18.12 -9.90 -8.77
N ASN A 5 19.29 -9.52 -8.26
CA ASN A 5 19.44 -8.74 -7.04
C ASN A 5 18.94 -7.31 -7.33
N ARG A 6 17.75 -6.94 -6.83
CA ARG A 6 17.26 -5.56 -6.91
C ARG A 6 17.93 -4.76 -5.79
N ASN A 7 18.90 -3.94 -6.16
CA ASN A 7 19.46 -2.91 -5.27
C ASN A 7 18.36 -1.91 -4.91
N ASN A 8 17.75 -2.08 -3.74
CA ASN A 8 16.92 -1.07 -3.13
C ASN A 8 17.88 -0.12 -2.39
N SER A 9 18.21 1.03 -2.99
CA SER A 9 18.96 2.10 -2.31
C SER A 9 18.05 2.76 -1.26
N GLY A 10 17.67 2.00 -0.23
CA GLY A 10 16.80 2.47 0.84
C GLY A 10 17.51 3.52 1.68
N ARG A 11 16.86 4.66 1.89
CA ARG A 11 17.29 5.61 2.92
C ARG A 11 16.93 5.00 4.27
N LEU A 12 17.94 4.76 5.11
CA LEU A 12 17.75 4.41 6.51
C LEU A 12 17.46 5.69 7.30
N ILE A 13 16.31 5.72 7.98
CA ILE A 13 15.97 6.78 8.93
C ILE A 13 15.99 6.13 10.31
N ILE A 14 16.82 6.66 11.20
CA ILE A 14 16.90 6.24 12.59
C ILE A 14 16.09 7.24 13.41
N VAL A 15 15.16 6.74 14.22
CA VAL A 15 14.32 7.55 15.09
C VAL A 15 14.38 6.99 16.51
N GLU A 16 14.13 7.85 17.48
CA GLU A 16 14.04 7.50 18.89
C GLU A 16 12.63 7.84 19.38
N GLN A 17 12.05 6.97 20.21
CA GLN A 17 10.81 7.27 20.91
C GLN A 17 11.15 8.16 22.10
N THR A 18 10.52 9.34 22.16
CA THR A 18 10.88 10.41 23.11
C THR A 18 9.88 10.57 24.25
N GLY A 19 8.86 9.71 24.33
CA GLY A 19 7.84 9.72 25.36
C GLY A 19 6.45 9.33 24.84
N ASP A 20 5.51 9.21 25.78
CA ASP A 20 4.14 8.73 25.52
C ASP A 20 3.13 9.87 25.28
N GLU A 21 3.61 11.11 25.27
CA GLU A 21 2.75 12.29 25.07
C GLU A 21 2.20 12.34 23.64
N ILE A 22 0.87 12.31 23.52
CA ILE A 22 0.20 12.44 22.23
C ILE A 22 -0.02 13.92 21.93
N ASN A 23 0.84 14.50 21.10
CA ASN A 23 0.62 15.82 20.53
C ASN A 23 -0.39 15.73 19.37
N GLN A 24 -1.57 16.35 19.53
CA GLN A 24 -2.63 16.32 18.53
C GLN A 24 -2.29 17.11 17.24
N ASP A 25 -1.43 18.12 17.35
CA ASP A 25 -1.02 18.98 16.24
C ASP A 25 0.11 18.34 15.39
N MET A 26 0.67 17.22 15.86
CA MET A 26 1.76 16.55 15.16
C MET A 26 1.27 15.74 13.94
N PRO A 27 1.91 15.89 12.76
CA PRO A 27 1.60 15.06 11.59
C PRO A 27 1.82 13.57 11.89
N LYS A 28 0.88 12.74 11.45
CA LYS A 28 0.90 11.29 11.68
C LYS A 28 1.20 10.56 10.38
N ILE A 29 2.07 9.56 10.46
CA ILE A 29 2.39 8.64 9.37
C ILE A 29 1.87 7.23 9.68
N GLN A 30 1.55 6.48 8.63
CA GLN A 30 1.32 5.04 8.70
C GLN A 30 2.64 4.33 8.43
N TRP A 31 2.89 3.20 9.11
CA TRP A 31 4.03 2.32 8.87
C TRP A 31 3.60 0.87 9.05
N VAL A 32 4.46 -0.06 8.64
CA VAL A 32 4.31 -1.51 8.86
C VAL A 32 5.60 -2.00 9.49
N ALA A 33 5.51 -2.87 10.49
CA ALA A 33 6.69 -3.46 11.14
C ALA A 33 7.47 -4.31 10.13
N THR A 34 8.81 -4.30 10.21
CA THR A 34 9.64 -4.98 9.20
C THR A 34 9.41 -6.50 9.24
N GLU A 35 9.23 -7.05 10.43
CA GLU A 35 8.91 -8.46 10.67
C GLU A 35 7.50 -8.88 10.21
N ASP A 36 6.59 -7.91 10.02
CA ASP A 36 5.21 -8.14 9.60
C ASP A 36 4.94 -7.64 8.16
N ALA A 37 5.96 -7.13 7.48
CA ALA A 37 5.84 -6.54 6.16
C ALA A 37 5.63 -7.60 5.07
N LEU A 38 4.43 -7.62 4.51
CA LEU A 38 4.08 -8.45 3.37
C LEU A 38 4.14 -7.62 2.08
N PRO A 39 4.93 -8.02 1.04
CA PRO A 39 4.87 -7.38 -0.26
C PRO A 39 3.45 -7.40 -0.80
N TYR A 40 2.93 -6.21 -1.12
CA TYR A 40 1.53 -6.03 -1.42
C TYR A 40 1.36 -5.05 -2.59
N ARG A 41 0.29 -5.24 -3.36
CA ARG A 41 -0.06 -4.31 -4.43
C ARG A 41 -1.50 -3.84 -4.38
N VAL A 42 -1.70 -2.57 -4.68
CA VAL A 42 -3.03 -2.01 -4.87
C VAL A 42 -3.20 -1.56 -6.32
N MET A 43 -4.24 -2.09 -6.96
CA MET A 43 -4.67 -1.72 -8.30
C MET A 43 -5.60 -0.51 -8.20
N ILE A 44 -5.25 0.59 -8.86
CA ILE A 44 -6.03 1.83 -8.84
C ILE A 44 -6.57 2.08 -10.24
N ALA A 45 -7.89 2.02 -10.39
CA ALA A 45 -8.54 2.39 -11.63
C ALA A 45 -8.53 3.91 -11.80
N ARG A 46 -8.21 4.37 -13.00
CA ARG A 46 -8.28 5.76 -13.46
C ARG A 46 -9.28 5.83 -14.62
N GLU A 47 -9.47 7.03 -15.17
CA GLU A 47 -10.33 7.23 -16.34
C GLU A 47 -9.87 6.34 -17.50
N LEU A 48 -10.82 5.64 -18.15
CA LEU A 48 -10.53 4.72 -19.25
C LEU A 48 -10.12 5.46 -20.54
N TYR A 49 -10.62 6.67 -20.71
CA TYR A 49 -10.35 7.55 -21.85
C TYR A 49 -10.03 8.95 -21.35
N ILE A 50 -9.14 9.64 -22.07
CA ILE A 50 -8.90 11.08 -21.91
C ILE A 50 -9.36 11.72 -23.23
N GLY A 51 -10.57 12.27 -23.21
CA GLY A 51 -11.29 12.65 -24.42
C GLY A 51 -11.65 11.41 -25.26
N GLU A 52 -11.22 11.36 -26.51
CA GLU A 52 -11.46 10.23 -27.43
C GLU A 52 -10.34 9.19 -27.41
N ASN A 53 -9.25 9.45 -26.67
CA ASN A 53 -8.08 8.57 -26.66
C ASN A 53 -8.12 7.61 -25.48
N TYR A 54 -7.85 6.32 -25.73
CA TYR A 54 -7.69 5.33 -24.67
C TYR A 54 -6.55 5.73 -23.73
N ASN A 55 -6.83 5.75 -22.43
CA ASN A 55 -5.83 6.04 -21.42
C ASN A 55 -5.01 4.79 -21.11
N THR A 56 -3.76 4.76 -21.57
CA THR A 56 -2.82 3.67 -21.27
C THR A 56 -2.44 3.59 -19.78
N ASN A 57 -2.68 4.68 -19.03
CA ASN A 57 -2.52 4.75 -17.58
C ASN A 57 -3.87 4.62 -16.84
N SER A 58 -4.91 4.09 -17.50
CA SER A 58 -6.23 3.82 -16.91
C SER A 58 -6.18 2.83 -15.74
N LEU A 59 -5.07 2.10 -15.59
CA LEU A 59 -4.83 1.18 -14.49
C LEU A 59 -3.44 1.38 -13.90
N GLU A 60 -3.39 1.92 -12.70
CA GLU A 60 -2.17 2.12 -11.94
C GLU A 60 -1.91 0.94 -10.99
N ARG A 61 -0.63 0.60 -10.81
CA ARG A 61 -0.16 -0.41 -9.85
C ARG A 61 0.66 0.29 -8.78
N CYS A 62 0.14 0.34 -7.56
CA CYS A 62 0.89 0.81 -6.39
C CYS A 62 1.52 -0.40 -5.70
N GLU A 63 2.85 -0.49 -5.71
CA GLU A 63 3.60 -1.55 -5.03
C GLU A 63 4.16 -1.04 -3.70
N GLY A 64 4.03 -1.86 -2.65
CA GLY A 64 4.50 -1.51 -1.32
C GLY A 64 4.40 -2.69 -0.36
N PHE A 65 4.10 -2.39 0.90
CA PHE A 65 3.94 -3.39 1.96
C PHE A 65 2.62 -3.19 2.70
N ALA A 66 2.05 -4.29 3.16
CA ALA A 66 0.91 -4.32 4.08
C ALA A 66 1.25 -5.20 5.28
N GLU A 67 0.50 -5.07 6.37
CA GLU A 67 0.56 -5.99 7.50
C GLU A 67 0.15 -7.39 7.07
N SER A 68 0.81 -8.42 7.61
CA SER A 68 0.57 -9.81 7.20
C SER A 68 -0.86 -10.26 7.49
N PHE A 69 -1.52 -9.63 8.47
CA PHE A 69 -2.93 -9.86 8.80
C PHE A 69 -3.87 -9.80 7.59
N VAL A 70 -3.58 -8.96 6.59
CA VAL A 70 -4.39 -8.86 5.37
C VAL A 70 -4.49 -10.19 4.62
N SER A 71 -3.47 -11.04 4.69
CA SER A 71 -3.46 -12.37 4.08
C SER A 71 -4.38 -13.39 4.78
N SER A 72 -4.77 -13.12 6.02
CA SER A 72 -5.72 -13.97 6.76
C SER A 72 -7.18 -13.68 6.39
N LEU A 73 -7.44 -12.58 5.70
CA LEU A 73 -8.76 -12.14 5.29
C LEU A 73 -9.18 -12.78 3.96
N ASN A 74 -10.49 -12.98 3.82
CA ASN A 74 -11.05 -13.59 2.60
C ASN A 74 -10.95 -12.64 1.40
N GLU A 75 -10.85 -13.21 0.21
CA GLU A 75 -11.01 -12.44 -1.02
C GLU A 75 -12.38 -11.74 -1.05
N GLY A 76 -12.43 -10.51 -1.57
CA GLY A 76 -13.63 -9.69 -1.58
C GLY A 76 -13.87 -8.90 -0.29
N THR A 77 -13.14 -9.16 0.80
CA THR A 77 -13.22 -8.36 2.03
C THR A 77 -12.90 -6.89 1.74
N GLN A 78 -13.70 -5.98 2.30
CA GLN A 78 -13.41 -4.55 2.28
C GLN A 78 -12.51 -4.20 3.46
N VAL A 79 -11.42 -3.49 3.17
CA VAL A 79 -10.45 -3.06 4.17
C VAL A 79 -10.15 -1.58 4.00
N GLN A 80 -9.79 -0.91 5.09
CA GLN A 80 -9.24 0.44 5.03
C GLN A 80 -7.74 0.36 5.32
N LEU A 81 -6.94 0.65 4.30
CA LEU A 81 -5.52 0.88 4.49
C LEU A 81 -5.36 2.32 4.99
N VAL A 82 -5.00 2.47 6.27
CA VAL A 82 -4.98 3.77 6.95
C VAL A 82 -4.12 4.78 6.18
N ARG A 83 -4.69 5.97 5.94
CA ARG A 83 -4.10 7.07 5.14
C ARG A 83 -3.85 6.76 3.66
N PHE A 84 -4.12 5.54 3.19
CA PHE A 84 -4.11 5.17 1.78
C PHE A 84 -5.52 5.24 1.19
N GLY A 85 -6.50 4.59 1.84
CA GLY A 85 -7.91 4.60 1.47
C GLY A 85 -8.58 3.22 1.59
N PHE A 86 -9.80 3.12 1.08
CA PHE A 86 -10.60 1.90 1.11
C PHE A 86 -10.31 1.00 -0.09
N CYS A 87 -10.10 -0.28 0.18
CA CYS A 87 -9.73 -1.29 -0.81
C CYS A 87 -10.61 -2.53 -0.67
N ARG A 88 -10.74 -3.29 -1.76
CA ARG A 88 -11.33 -4.63 -1.77
C ARG A 88 -10.26 -5.66 -2.08
N LEU A 89 -10.11 -6.69 -1.24
CA LEU A 89 -9.13 -7.76 -1.47
C LEU A 89 -9.46 -8.54 -2.75
N ASN A 90 -8.45 -8.88 -3.53
CA ASN A 90 -8.57 -9.49 -4.85
C ASN A 90 -7.64 -10.70 -5.03
N GLY A 91 -7.37 -11.41 -3.92
CA GLY A 91 -6.46 -12.56 -3.87
C GLY A 91 -5.00 -12.17 -4.13
N GLY A 92 -4.08 -13.14 -3.97
CA GLY A 92 -2.68 -13.01 -4.43
C GLY A 92 -1.92 -11.78 -3.96
N ASN A 93 -2.08 -11.38 -2.68
CA ASN A 93 -1.49 -10.16 -2.09
C ASN A 93 -1.80 -8.88 -2.89
N ALA A 94 -3.02 -8.81 -3.42
CA ALA A 94 -3.50 -7.68 -4.17
C ALA A 94 -4.87 -7.19 -3.67
N ALA A 95 -5.08 -5.89 -3.79
CA ALA A 95 -6.39 -5.28 -3.58
C ALA A 95 -6.72 -4.29 -4.70
N ILE A 96 -8.01 -3.99 -4.86
CA ILE A 96 -8.52 -2.96 -5.76
C ILE A 96 -8.89 -1.75 -4.92
N PHE A 97 -8.32 -0.60 -5.23
CA PHE A 97 -8.68 0.66 -4.59
C PHE A 97 -10.10 1.07 -4.98
N THR A 98 -10.86 1.59 -4.01
CA THR A 98 -12.25 2.01 -4.23
C THR A 98 -12.38 3.53 -4.08
N HIS A 99 -12.07 4.08 -2.92
CA HIS A 99 -12.20 5.51 -2.63
C HIS A 99 -11.36 5.90 -1.40
N ARG A 100 -11.18 7.20 -1.18
CA ARG A 100 -10.49 7.78 -0.02
C ARG A 100 -11.26 9.00 0.48
#